data_AF-A0A2R6CXH3-F1
#
_entry.id   AF-A0A2R6CXH3-F1
#
_cell.length_a   1.000
_cell.length_b   1.000
_cell.length_c   1.000
_cell.angle_alpha   90.00
_cell.angle_beta   90.00
_cell.angle_gamma   90.00
#
_symmetry.space_group_name_H-M   'P 1'
#
loop_
_entity.id
_entity.type
_entity.pdbx_description
1 polymer ?
#
loop_
_entity_poly.entity_id
_entity_poly.type
_entity_poly.pdbx_seq_one_letter_code
_entity_poly.pdbx_strand_id
1 'polypeptide(L)'
;MSVCSGSTARDRAVVPVNRYNNHYEWVDLSVDTDEGPLRIKGATDPIIVDEDAVPLLPTEIKTKSDIETLTSPNRHHRAQLHAYMAGLSEKFDIDLIDGVLLYASRKSLDVKVFHVTFDKEFWRDIVVEWASDHTRYRLGGNLPPASPEYDWECGFCDYRERCGRTDNPYEDTGPRGFLPLYDEYPKETVREYLDAHPEVKLTQTLARTYPDSPSSVE
;
A
#
# COMPACT_ATOMS: atom_id res chain seq x y z
N MET A 1 47.50 23.94 -36.02
CA MET A 1 47.62 22.86 -35.03
C MET A 1 46.24 22.29 -34.78
N SER A 2 46.17 20.98 -34.75
CA SER A 2 45.01 20.10 -34.77
C SER A 2 44.21 20.07 -33.46
N VAL A 3 42.87 20.08 -33.60
CA VAL A 3 41.94 19.02 -33.16
C VAL A 3 41.47 18.95 -31.68
N CYS A 4 40.13 18.99 -31.59
CA CYS A 4 39.19 18.26 -30.73
C CYS A 4 38.60 18.82 -29.43
N SER A 5 37.30 18.59 -29.39
CA SER A 5 36.27 18.77 -28.37
C SER A 5 36.45 17.83 -27.18
N GLY A 6 35.82 18.19 -26.05
CA GLY A 6 35.69 17.34 -24.88
C GLY A 6 34.49 17.74 -24.03
N SER A 7 33.37 17.08 -24.29
CA SER A 7 32.18 16.91 -23.44
C SER A 7 32.43 17.17 -21.94
N THR A 8 31.78 18.18 -21.36
CA THR A 8 31.63 18.28 -19.90
C THR A 8 30.59 17.26 -19.45
N ALA A 9 31.07 16.20 -18.83
CA ALA A 9 30.29 15.17 -18.16
C ALA A 9 29.30 15.80 -17.17
N ARG A 10 28.07 15.28 -17.18
CA ARG A 10 27.10 15.52 -16.11
C ARG A 10 27.71 14.95 -14.82
N ASP A 11 28.05 15.82 -13.87
CA ASP A 11 28.43 15.42 -12.53
C ASP A 11 27.31 14.58 -11.93
N ARG A 12 27.58 13.29 -11.73
CA ARG A 12 26.78 12.45 -10.85
C ARG A 12 27.11 12.93 -9.44
N ALA A 13 26.16 13.62 -8.80
CA ALA A 13 26.27 13.94 -7.38
C ALA A 13 26.44 12.64 -6.59
N VAL A 14 27.64 12.43 -6.05
CA VAL A 14 27.91 11.35 -5.08
C VAL A 14 27.48 11.89 -3.72
N VAL A 15 26.37 11.38 -3.20
CA VAL A 15 25.91 11.71 -1.84
C VAL A 15 26.97 11.17 -0.86
N PRO A 16 27.52 12.00 0.05
CA PRO A 16 28.59 11.58 0.95
C PRO A 16 28.14 10.46 1.89
N VAL A 17 29.05 9.52 2.12
CA VAL A 17 28.88 8.15 2.68
C VAL A 17 28.30 8.08 4.10
N ASN A 18 28.00 9.20 4.76
CA ASN A 18 27.72 9.22 6.21
C ASN A 18 26.27 9.46 6.62
N ARG A 19 25.29 9.35 5.71
CA ARG A 19 23.86 9.47 6.05
C ARG A 19 22.98 8.45 5.30
N TYR A 20 23.25 7.16 5.48
CA TYR A 20 22.26 6.13 5.20
C TYR A 20 21.42 5.89 6.45
N ASN A 21 20.55 6.85 6.79
CA ASN A 21 19.39 6.52 7.62
C ASN A 21 18.34 5.94 6.68
N ASN A 22 17.85 4.73 6.97
CA ASN A 22 16.65 4.19 6.32
C ASN A 22 15.46 5.04 6.79
N HIS A 23 15.20 6.14 6.09
CA HIS A 23 14.03 6.97 6.32
C HIS A 23 12.84 6.33 5.62
N TYR A 24 11.74 6.16 6.33
CA TYR A 24 10.43 5.87 5.74
C TYR A 24 9.52 7.04 6.08
N GLU A 25 8.56 7.33 5.21
CA GLU A 25 7.66 8.46 5.40
C GLU A 25 6.21 8.04 5.24
N TRP A 26 5.36 8.61 6.08
CA TRP A 26 3.92 8.54 5.89
C TRP A 26 3.48 9.64 4.94
N VAL A 27 2.75 9.25 3.89
CA VAL A 27 2.06 10.18 2.99
C VAL A 27 0.58 10.19 3.34
N ASP A 28 0.02 11.40 3.34
CA ASP A 28 -1.41 11.67 3.52
C ASP A 28 -1.74 12.90 2.70
N LEU A 29 -2.23 12.68 1.48
CA LEU A 29 -2.47 13.74 0.50
C LEU A 29 -3.96 13.77 0.12
N SER A 30 -4.45 14.96 -0.20
CA SER A 30 -5.84 15.17 -0.63
C SER A 30 -5.86 15.66 -2.07
N VAL A 31 -6.56 14.93 -2.94
CA VAL A 31 -6.78 15.30 -4.34
C VAL A 31 -8.25 15.67 -4.51
N ASP A 32 -8.52 16.85 -5.06
CA ASP A 32 -9.89 17.22 -5.43
C ASP A 32 -10.28 16.49 -6.72
N THR A 33 -11.38 15.75 -6.68
CA THR A 33 -11.98 15.07 -7.84
C THR A 33 -13.46 15.45 -7.97
N ASP A 34 -14.09 15.09 -9.09
CA ASP A 34 -15.50 15.39 -9.33
C ASP A 34 -16.43 14.68 -8.32
N GLU A 35 -15.97 13.58 -7.72
CA GLU A 35 -16.64 12.81 -6.68
C GLU A 35 -16.45 13.38 -5.26
N GLY A 36 -15.62 14.41 -5.11
CA GLY A 36 -15.24 15.02 -3.84
C GLY A 36 -13.75 14.81 -3.49
N PRO A 37 -13.33 15.16 -2.27
CA PRO A 37 -11.93 15.04 -1.88
C PRO A 37 -11.53 13.57 -1.73
N LEU A 38 -10.62 13.13 -2.59
CA LEU A 38 -9.96 11.83 -2.52
C LEU A 38 -8.77 11.92 -1.57
N ARG A 39 -8.74 11.05 -0.56
CA ARG A 39 -7.63 10.98 0.40
C ARG A 39 -6.78 9.75 0.16
N ILE A 40 -5.52 9.94 -0.22
CA ILE A 40 -4.56 8.87 -0.49
C ILE A 40 -3.57 8.81 0.66
N LYS A 41 -3.47 7.63 1.29
CA LYS A 41 -2.58 7.38 2.43
C LYS A 41 -1.70 6.18 2.18
N GLY A 42 -0.48 6.22 2.69
CA GLY A 42 0.46 5.11 2.60
C GLY A 42 1.74 5.36 3.38
N ALA A 43 2.56 4.33 3.49
CA ALA A 43 3.90 4.42 4.01
C ALA A 43 4.87 4.03 2.89
N THR A 44 5.91 4.84 2.70
CA THR A 44 6.94 4.54 1.72
C THR A 44 7.82 3.38 2.18
N ASP A 45 8.45 2.71 1.22
CA ASP A 45 9.70 2.01 1.46
C ASP A 45 10.83 3.01 1.79
N PRO A 46 12.07 2.58 2.07
CA PRO A 46 13.16 3.49 2.38
C PRO A 46 13.34 4.59 1.31
N ILE A 47 13.48 5.83 1.75
CA ILE A 47 13.74 6.99 0.90
C ILE A 47 15.16 7.50 1.14
N ILE A 48 15.79 7.99 0.07
CA ILE A 48 17.04 8.75 0.18
C ILE A 48 16.65 10.19 0.49
N VAL A 49 17.30 10.78 1.49
CA VAL A 49 17.08 12.15 1.94
C VAL A 49 18.39 12.94 1.93
N ASP A 50 18.28 14.27 1.98
CA ASP A 50 19.42 15.15 2.18
C ASP A 50 19.80 15.29 3.66
N GLU A 51 20.63 16.27 3.98
CA GLU A 51 21.06 16.53 5.35
C GLU A 51 19.97 17.09 6.28
N ASP A 52 18.89 17.62 5.72
CA ASP A 52 17.76 18.17 6.46
C ASP A 52 16.58 17.18 6.51
N ALA A 53 16.83 15.92 6.12
CA ALA A 53 15.82 14.88 5.98
C ALA A 53 14.72 15.21 4.95
N VAL A 54 15.03 16.06 3.96
CA VAL A 54 14.15 16.32 2.82
C VAL A 54 14.29 15.21 1.79
N PRO A 55 13.19 14.63 1.27
CA PRO A 55 13.24 13.57 0.28
C PRO A 55 13.99 13.98 -1.00
N LEU A 56 14.97 13.16 -1.39
CA LEU A 56 15.69 13.28 -2.66
C LEU A 56 15.28 12.20 -3.66
N LEU A 57 15.03 10.98 -3.18
CA LEU A 57 14.71 9.84 -4.04
C LEU A 57 13.88 8.80 -3.28
N PRO A 58 12.57 8.68 -3.55
CA PRO A 58 11.78 7.60 -3.03
C PRO A 58 12.14 6.30 -3.73
N THR A 59 12.13 5.20 -2.98
CA THR A 59 12.26 3.86 -3.54
C THR A 59 10.99 3.05 -3.32
N GLU A 60 10.77 2.07 -4.19
CA GLU A 60 9.70 1.07 -4.09
C GLU A 60 10.30 -0.29 -4.38
N ILE A 61 10.28 -1.19 -3.40
CA ILE A 61 10.98 -2.48 -3.42
C ILE A 61 9.94 -3.60 -3.51
N LYS A 62 10.00 -4.35 -4.60
CA LYS A 62 9.12 -5.49 -4.86
C LYS A 62 9.92 -6.77 -5.00
N THR A 63 9.37 -7.86 -4.46
CA THR A 63 9.90 -9.19 -4.75
C THR A 63 9.08 -9.84 -5.87
N LYS A 64 9.76 -10.49 -6.82
CA LYS A 64 9.13 -11.28 -7.88
C LYS A 64 9.72 -12.68 -7.91
N SER A 65 8.95 -13.63 -8.43
CA SER A 65 9.43 -15.00 -8.65
C SER A 65 10.63 -15.04 -9.60
N ASP A 66 10.62 -14.15 -10.59
CA ASP A 66 11.62 -14.02 -11.64
C ASP A 66 11.58 -12.58 -12.19
N ILE A 67 12.71 -12.09 -12.68
CA ILE A 67 12.89 -10.74 -13.22
C ILE A 67 13.64 -10.72 -14.56
N GLU A 68 14.09 -11.87 -15.08
CA GLU A 68 14.93 -11.93 -16.29
C GLU A 68 14.25 -11.27 -17.49
N THR A 69 12.97 -11.58 -17.70
CA THR A 69 12.17 -11.09 -18.83
C THR A 69 11.55 -9.70 -18.60
N LEU A 70 11.72 -9.12 -17.41
CA LEU A 70 11.04 -7.88 -17.03
C LEU A 70 11.70 -6.67 -17.71
N THR A 71 11.12 -6.13 -18.78
CA THR A 71 11.72 -4.98 -19.51
C THR A 71 11.26 -3.62 -19.02
N SER A 72 10.17 -3.57 -18.25
CA SER A 72 9.58 -2.35 -17.71
C SER A 72 8.94 -2.64 -16.34
N PRO A 73 8.75 -1.62 -15.48
CA PRO A 73 8.03 -1.82 -14.23
C PRO A 73 6.55 -2.15 -14.48
N ASN A 74 5.99 -3.03 -13.66
CA ASN A 74 4.55 -3.27 -13.64
C ASN A 74 3.79 -1.96 -13.41
N ARG A 75 2.68 -1.77 -14.14
CA ARG A 75 1.82 -0.58 -14.06
C ARG A 75 1.36 -0.25 -12.64
N HIS A 76 0.88 -1.23 -11.88
CA HIS A 76 0.40 -1.02 -10.50
C HIS A 76 1.52 -0.67 -9.52
N HIS A 77 2.74 -1.19 -9.69
CA HIS A 77 3.88 -0.77 -8.85
C HIS A 77 4.33 0.65 -9.20
N ARG A 78 4.26 1.03 -10.48
CA ARG A 78 4.51 2.40 -10.92
C ARG A 78 3.46 3.36 -10.34
N ALA A 79 2.19 2.97 -10.30
CA ALA A 79 1.11 3.74 -9.65
C ALA A 79 1.39 4.01 -8.17
N GLN A 80 1.83 2.98 -7.43
CA GLN A 80 2.23 3.14 -6.03
C GLN A 80 3.36 4.16 -5.85
N LEU A 81 4.42 4.07 -6.65
CA LEU A 81 5.53 5.02 -6.58
C LEU A 81 5.11 6.45 -6.96
N HIS A 82 4.18 6.63 -7.91
CA HIS A 82 3.63 7.96 -8.23
C HIS A 82 2.84 8.55 -7.06
N ALA A 83 2.06 7.75 -6.34
CA ALA A 83 1.36 8.22 -5.14
C ALA A 83 2.35 8.70 -4.05
N TYR A 84 3.49 8.03 -3.89
CA TYR A 84 4.53 8.50 -2.98
C TYR A 84 5.19 9.79 -3.45
N MET A 85 5.56 9.89 -4.73
CA MET A 85 6.14 11.12 -5.28
C MET A 85 5.20 12.32 -5.12
N ALA A 86 3.90 12.15 -5.41
CA ALA A 86 2.89 13.18 -5.20
C ALA A 86 2.75 13.57 -3.72
N GLY A 87 2.62 12.57 -2.83
CA GLY A 87 2.42 12.82 -1.41
C GLY A 87 3.63 13.42 -0.71
N LEU A 88 4.85 13.02 -1.08
CA LEU A 88 6.09 13.61 -0.58
C LEU A 88 6.28 15.04 -1.11
N SER A 89 5.98 15.27 -2.39
CA SER A 89 6.04 16.61 -2.99
C SER A 89 5.14 17.59 -2.24
N GLU A 90 3.88 17.20 -1.96
CA GLU A 90 2.95 18.02 -1.19
C GLU A 90 3.40 18.22 0.26
N LYS A 91 3.82 17.14 0.93
CA LYS A 91 4.19 17.17 2.35
C LYS A 91 5.42 18.04 2.64
N PHE A 92 6.41 18.01 1.76
CA PHE A 92 7.68 18.71 1.95
C PHE A 92 7.80 19.99 1.12
N ASP A 93 6.77 20.35 0.34
CA ASP A 93 6.75 21.51 -0.58
C ASP A 93 7.94 21.49 -1.56
N ILE A 94 8.13 20.34 -2.24
CA ILE A 94 9.20 20.09 -3.21
C ILE A 94 8.65 19.52 -4.53
N ASP A 95 9.43 19.59 -5.60
CA ASP A 95 9.10 18.94 -6.89
C ASP A 95 9.86 17.61 -7.00
N LEU A 96 9.32 16.56 -6.36
CA LEU A 96 9.95 15.23 -6.36
C LEU A 96 9.55 14.45 -7.61
N ILE A 97 10.33 14.61 -8.67
CA ILE A 97 10.02 14.07 -10.00
C ILE A 97 10.65 12.72 -10.31
N ASP A 98 11.61 12.26 -9.52
CA ASP A 98 12.35 11.02 -9.80
C ASP A 98 12.19 10.04 -8.65
N GLY A 99 12.04 8.76 -8.98
CA GLY A 99 12.00 7.65 -8.05
C GLY A 99 12.61 6.38 -8.62
N VAL A 100 12.84 5.40 -7.75
CA VAL A 100 13.44 4.13 -8.14
C VAL A 100 12.55 2.96 -7.76
N LEU A 101 12.33 2.06 -8.70
CA LEU A 101 11.59 0.84 -8.47
C LEU A 101 12.53 -0.37 -8.60
N LEU A 102 12.67 -1.11 -7.51
CA LEU A 102 13.59 -2.23 -7.37
C LEU A 102 12.80 -3.54 -7.37
N TYR A 103 13.22 -4.47 -8.22
CA TYR A 103 12.71 -5.83 -8.24
C TYR A 103 13.78 -6.81 -7.82
N ALA A 104 13.57 -7.48 -6.68
CA ALA A 104 14.41 -8.59 -6.25
C ALA A 104 13.81 -9.93 -6.68
N SER A 105 14.62 -10.75 -7.35
CA SER A 105 14.26 -12.12 -7.73
C SER A 105 14.34 -13.03 -6.51
N ARG A 106 13.26 -13.77 -6.22
CA ARG A 106 13.26 -14.80 -5.16
C ARG A 106 14.05 -16.05 -5.55
N LYS A 107 14.34 -16.25 -6.84
CA LYS A 107 15.07 -17.41 -7.36
C LYS A 107 16.57 -17.16 -7.46
N SER A 108 16.95 -16.08 -8.13
CA SER A 108 18.36 -15.78 -8.43
C SER A 108 18.99 -14.81 -7.43
N LEU A 109 18.18 -14.12 -6.62
CA LEU A 109 18.58 -13.02 -5.74
C LEU A 109 19.13 -11.80 -6.49
N ASP A 110 19.01 -11.77 -7.82
CA ASP A 110 19.34 -10.61 -8.61
C ASP A 110 18.36 -9.46 -8.35
N VAL A 111 18.84 -8.24 -8.58
CA VAL A 111 18.04 -7.03 -8.49
C VAL A 111 17.99 -6.33 -9.83
N LYS A 112 16.78 -5.99 -10.29
CA LYS A 112 16.55 -5.15 -11.45
C LYS A 112 15.99 -3.82 -11.01
N VAL A 113 16.61 -2.74 -11.48
CA VAL A 113 16.32 -1.37 -11.05
C VAL A 113 15.75 -0.60 -12.22
N PHE A 114 14.62 0.07 -12.00
CA PHE A 114 14.00 0.97 -12.95
C PHE A 114 13.96 2.38 -12.37
N HIS A 115 14.52 3.33 -13.12
CA HIS A 115 14.28 4.74 -12.88
C HIS A 115 12.89 5.10 -13.41
N VAL A 116 12.10 5.78 -12.59
CA VAL A 116 10.75 6.21 -12.90
C VAL A 116 10.68 7.72 -12.68
N THR A 117 10.32 8.46 -13.72
CA THR A 117 10.00 9.88 -13.61
C THR A 117 8.49 10.04 -13.38
N PHE A 118 8.11 11.00 -12.55
CA PHE A 118 6.72 11.35 -12.30
C PHE A 118 6.04 11.80 -13.59
N ASP A 119 5.05 11.04 -13.99
CA ASP A 119 4.25 11.27 -15.17
C ASP A 119 2.90 11.84 -14.74
N LYS A 120 2.68 13.13 -15.04
CA LYS A 120 1.46 13.86 -14.66
C LYS A 120 0.20 13.31 -15.33
N GLU A 121 0.32 12.82 -16.56
CA GLU A 121 -0.81 12.22 -17.29
C GLU A 121 -1.15 10.87 -16.66
N PHE A 122 -0.16 10.03 -16.42
CA PHE A 122 -0.36 8.77 -15.71
C PHE A 122 -0.91 8.97 -14.29
N TRP A 123 -0.42 9.96 -13.55
CA TRP A 123 -0.95 10.29 -12.22
C TRP A 123 -2.45 10.60 -12.29
N ARG A 124 -2.86 11.52 -13.17
CA ARG A 124 -4.25 11.94 -13.31
C ARG A 124 -5.13 10.82 -13.87
N ASP A 125 -4.76 10.28 -15.01
CA ASP A 125 -5.61 9.40 -15.83
C ASP A 125 -5.60 7.95 -15.35
N ILE A 126 -4.59 7.55 -14.57
CA ILE A 126 -4.52 6.20 -14.03
C ILE A 126 -4.73 6.18 -12.54
N VAL A 127 -3.90 6.91 -11.78
CA VAL A 127 -3.88 6.75 -10.32
C VAL A 127 -5.08 7.44 -9.67
N VAL A 128 -5.31 8.70 -10.01
CA VAL A 128 -6.44 9.47 -9.48
C VAL A 128 -7.75 8.91 -10.00
N GLU A 129 -7.87 8.60 -11.29
CA GLU A 129 -9.10 8.00 -11.85
C GLU A 129 -9.46 6.68 -11.16
N TRP A 130 -8.50 5.76 -11.01
CA TRP A 130 -8.73 4.48 -10.33
C TRP A 130 -9.17 4.67 -8.87
N ALA A 131 -8.48 5.56 -8.14
CA ALA A 131 -8.80 5.81 -6.74
C ALA A 131 -10.15 6.54 -6.56
N SER A 132 -10.54 7.37 -7.52
CA SER A 132 -11.85 8.03 -7.57
C SER A 132 -12.96 7.02 -7.80
N ASP A 133 -12.78 6.11 -8.77
CA ASP A 133 -13.75 5.03 -9.04
C ASP A 133 -13.90 4.10 -7.83
N HIS A 134 -12.79 3.70 -7.21
CA HIS A 134 -12.82 2.92 -5.97
C HIS A 134 -13.57 3.66 -4.84
N THR A 135 -13.35 4.97 -4.70
CA THR A 135 -14.04 5.79 -3.71
C THR A 135 -15.53 5.88 -3.99
N ARG A 136 -15.94 5.97 -5.26
CA ARG A 136 -17.34 5.97 -5.68
C ARG A 136 -18.06 4.68 -5.27
N TYR A 137 -17.45 3.52 -5.51
CA TYR A 137 -18.01 2.23 -5.06
C TYR A 137 -18.17 2.19 -3.54
N ARG A 138 -17.12 2.57 -2.81
CA ARG A 138 -17.13 2.59 -1.34
C ARG A 138 -18.22 3.51 -0.76
N LEU A 139 -18.32 4.74 -1.26
CA LEU A 139 -19.32 5.72 -0.80
C LEU A 139 -20.74 5.33 -1.20
N GLY A 140 -20.91 4.68 -2.36
CA GLY A 140 -22.20 4.18 -2.82
C GLY A 140 -22.65 2.90 -2.12
N GLY A 141 -21.81 2.31 -1.25
CA GLY A 141 -22.07 1.01 -0.64
C GLY A 141 -22.16 -0.12 -1.68
N ASN A 142 -21.54 0.07 -2.85
CA ASN A 142 -21.55 -0.87 -3.98
C ASN A 142 -20.22 -1.61 -4.07
N LEU A 143 -20.23 -2.90 -4.42
CA LEU A 143 -19.00 -3.61 -4.78
C LEU A 143 -18.56 -3.19 -6.19
N PRO A 144 -17.24 -3.10 -6.45
CA PRO A 144 -16.74 -2.93 -7.81
C PRO A 144 -17.07 -4.17 -8.67
N PRO A 145 -17.01 -4.05 -10.00
CA PRO A 145 -17.25 -5.16 -10.91
C PRO A 145 -16.34 -6.36 -10.61
N ALA A 146 -16.87 -7.57 -10.76
CA ALA A 146 -16.12 -8.82 -10.57
C ALA A 146 -15.11 -9.12 -11.70
N SER A 147 -14.81 -8.13 -12.55
CA SER A 147 -13.83 -8.23 -13.63
C SER A 147 -12.46 -7.78 -13.13
N PRO A 148 -11.48 -8.68 -13.01
CA PRO A 148 -10.12 -8.29 -12.61
C PRO A 148 -9.46 -7.43 -13.69
N GLU A 149 -8.50 -6.58 -13.30
CA GLU A 149 -7.62 -5.89 -14.24
C GLU A 149 -6.59 -6.88 -14.84
N TYR A 150 -6.16 -7.86 -14.04
CA TYR A 150 -5.23 -8.90 -14.47
C TYR A 150 -5.75 -10.30 -14.17
N ASP A 151 -5.60 -11.23 -15.11
CA ASP A 151 -6.07 -12.62 -15.00
C ASP A 151 -5.60 -13.36 -13.74
N TRP A 152 -4.44 -12.99 -13.20
CA TRP A 152 -3.87 -13.63 -12.01
C TRP A 152 -4.56 -13.20 -10.71
N GLU A 153 -5.26 -12.06 -10.66
CA GLU A 153 -5.84 -11.51 -9.42
C GLU A 153 -6.84 -12.48 -8.79
N CYS A 154 -7.71 -13.08 -9.60
CA CYS A 154 -8.68 -14.07 -9.12
C CYS A 154 -8.03 -15.35 -8.59
N GLY A 155 -6.80 -15.67 -9.04
CA GLY A 155 -6.06 -16.83 -8.55
C GLY A 155 -5.62 -16.71 -7.09
N PHE A 156 -5.38 -15.47 -6.62
CA PHE A 156 -4.90 -15.16 -5.27
C PHE A 156 -5.95 -14.46 -4.40
N CYS A 157 -7.12 -14.11 -4.94
CA CYS A 157 -8.17 -13.41 -4.20
C CYS A 157 -8.89 -14.34 -3.22
N ASP A 158 -8.84 -14.01 -1.92
CA ASP A 158 -9.54 -14.74 -0.85
C ASP A 158 -11.08 -14.70 -1.02
N TYR A 159 -11.58 -13.71 -1.78
CA TYR A 159 -13.01 -13.52 -2.03
C TYR A 159 -13.50 -14.19 -3.32
N ARG A 160 -12.65 -14.92 -4.06
CA ARG A 160 -13.02 -15.52 -5.37
C ARG A 160 -14.25 -16.43 -5.33
N GLU A 161 -14.49 -17.08 -4.18
CA GLU A 161 -15.64 -17.98 -4.00
C GLU A 161 -16.95 -17.25 -3.72
N ARG A 162 -16.89 -15.93 -3.44
CA ARG A 162 -18.03 -15.04 -3.15
C ARG A 162 -18.28 -14.04 -4.28
N CYS A 163 -17.21 -13.52 -4.86
CA CYS A 163 -17.24 -12.45 -5.87
C CYS A 163 -18.06 -12.85 -7.10
N GLY A 164 -19.03 -12.01 -7.49
CA GLY A 164 -19.84 -12.19 -8.71
C GLY A 164 -20.77 -13.42 -8.72
N ARG A 165 -20.91 -14.14 -7.59
CA ARG A 165 -21.75 -15.35 -7.51
C ARG A 165 -23.16 -15.11 -7.00
N THR A 166 -23.44 -13.95 -6.42
CA THR A 166 -24.75 -13.61 -5.88
C THR A 166 -24.94 -12.10 -5.87
N ASP A 167 -26.18 -11.66 -6.13
CA ASP A 167 -26.64 -10.27 -5.96
C ASP A 167 -27.27 -10.06 -4.57
N ASN A 168 -27.13 -11.04 -3.67
CA ASN A 168 -27.64 -10.89 -2.32
C ASN A 168 -27.03 -9.65 -1.66
N PRO A 169 -27.81 -8.94 -0.82
CA PRO A 169 -27.28 -7.87 0.00
C PRO A 169 -26.04 -8.38 0.76
N TYR A 170 -24.94 -7.64 0.66
CA TYR A 170 -23.76 -7.87 1.47
C TYR A 170 -23.70 -6.78 2.54
N GLU A 171 -23.23 -7.18 3.71
CA GLU A 171 -22.87 -6.29 4.79
C GLU A 171 -21.44 -6.62 5.22
N ASP A 172 -20.68 -5.59 5.57
CA ASP A 172 -19.37 -5.76 6.17
C ASP A 172 -19.58 -6.34 7.58
N THR A 173 -19.45 -7.65 7.68
CA THR A 173 -19.58 -8.40 8.94
C THR A 173 -18.20 -8.76 9.39
N GLY A 174 -17.69 -8.00 10.36
CA GLY A 174 -16.54 -8.44 11.14
C GLY A 174 -16.82 -9.80 11.82
N PRO A 175 -15.77 -10.50 12.27
CA PRO A 175 -15.96 -11.74 13.03
C PRO A 175 -16.87 -11.46 14.24
N ARG A 176 -18.02 -12.15 14.30
CA ARG A 176 -18.99 -12.04 15.39
C ARG A 176 -18.83 -13.23 16.35
N GLY A 177 -18.56 -12.96 17.63
CA GLY A 177 -18.41 -13.98 18.67
C GLY A 177 -16.99 -14.54 18.80
N PHE A 178 -16.83 -15.47 19.74
CA PHE A 178 -15.59 -16.20 19.98
C PHE A 178 -15.69 -17.63 19.44
N LEU A 179 -14.58 -18.18 18.96
CA LEU A 179 -14.53 -19.58 18.53
C LEU A 179 -14.79 -20.52 19.73
N PRO A 180 -15.72 -21.48 19.61
CA PRO A 180 -15.90 -22.50 20.63
C PRO A 180 -14.59 -23.27 20.87
N LEU A 181 -14.31 -23.59 22.14
CA LEU A 181 -13.13 -24.38 22.55
C LEU A 181 -11.76 -23.72 22.35
N TYR A 182 -11.69 -22.50 21.81
CA TYR A 182 -10.44 -21.74 21.70
C TYR A 182 -10.28 -20.78 22.88
N ASP A 183 -9.15 -20.84 23.57
CA ASP A 183 -8.86 -20.07 24.79
C ASP A 183 -7.62 -19.18 24.71
N GLU A 184 -6.89 -19.21 23.60
CA GLU A 184 -5.63 -18.45 23.43
C GLU A 184 -5.85 -16.98 23.03
N TYR A 185 -7.09 -16.48 23.02
CA TYR A 185 -7.33 -15.06 22.79
C TYR A 185 -6.66 -14.22 23.88
N PRO A 186 -5.87 -13.18 23.55
CA PRO A 186 -5.31 -12.28 24.55
C PRO A 186 -6.43 -11.62 25.39
N LYS A 187 -6.23 -11.52 26.71
CA LYS A 187 -7.23 -11.00 27.65
C LYS A 187 -7.74 -9.61 27.27
N GLU A 188 -6.83 -8.74 26.85
CA GLU A 188 -7.11 -7.37 26.43
C GLU A 188 -8.02 -7.36 25.18
N THR A 189 -7.71 -8.20 24.18
CA THR A 189 -8.54 -8.35 22.98
C THR A 189 -9.94 -8.86 23.31
N VAL A 190 -10.07 -9.82 24.23
CA VAL A 190 -11.38 -10.33 24.68
C VAL A 190 -12.20 -9.22 25.35
N ARG A 191 -11.56 -8.39 26.18
CA ARG A 191 -12.23 -7.26 26.85
C ARG A 191 -12.67 -6.19 25.87
N GLU A 192 -11.76 -5.74 25.00
CA GLU A 192 -12.07 -4.75 23.96
C GLU A 192 -13.22 -5.24 23.07
N TYR A 193 -13.23 -6.53 22.75
CA TYR A 193 -14.29 -7.12 21.94
C TYR A 193 -15.65 -7.13 22.65
N LEU A 194 -15.71 -7.53 23.92
CA LEU A 194 -16.94 -7.53 24.73
C LEU A 194 -17.47 -6.11 24.98
N ASP A 195 -16.57 -5.15 25.21
CA ASP A 195 -16.94 -3.74 25.40
C ASP A 195 -17.56 -3.16 24.11
N ALA A 196 -17.04 -3.57 22.95
CA ALA A 196 -17.56 -3.16 21.65
C ALA A 196 -18.85 -3.91 21.22
N HIS A 197 -19.12 -5.10 21.77
CA HIS A 197 -20.25 -5.96 21.39
C HIS A 197 -21.00 -6.46 22.63
N PRO A 198 -21.83 -5.62 23.28
CA PRO A 198 -22.52 -5.95 24.52
C PRO A 198 -23.47 -7.15 24.43
N GLU A 199 -23.89 -7.51 23.22
CA GLU A 199 -24.72 -8.68 22.92
C GLU A 199 -23.95 -10.00 22.89
N VAL A 200 -22.63 -9.96 22.72
CA VAL A 200 -21.78 -11.15 22.65
C VAL A 200 -21.40 -11.61 24.05
N LYS A 201 -21.49 -12.92 24.26
CA LYS A 201 -21.13 -13.58 25.51
C LYS A 201 -19.83 -14.36 25.39
N LEU A 202 -19.16 -14.58 26.52
CA LEU A 202 -18.02 -15.48 26.58
C LEU A 202 -18.47 -16.92 26.31
N THR A 203 -17.66 -17.66 25.55
CA THR A 203 -17.78 -19.12 25.49
C THR A 203 -17.45 -19.71 26.87
N GLN A 204 -17.96 -20.91 27.16
CA GLN A 204 -17.64 -21.60 28.41
C GLN A 204 -16.14 -21.77 28.64
N THR A 205 -15.36 -21.97 27.57
CA THR A 205 -13.91 -22.08 27.64
C THR A 205 -13.29 -20.76 28.09
N LEU A 206 -13.63 -19.64 27.46
CA LEU A 206 -13.10 -18.33 27.83
C LEU A 206 -13.59 -17.84 29.19
N ALA A 207 -14.83 -18.17 29.58
CA ALA A 207 -15.35 -17.84 30.90
C ALA A 207 -14.55 -18.53 32.03
N ARG A 208 -14.00 -19.73 31.77
CA ARG A 208 -13.09 -20.42 32.70
C ARG A 208 -11.70 -19.80 32.71
N THR A 209 -11.20 -19.39 31.55
CA THR A 209 -9.87 -18.76 31.41
C THR A 209 -9.84 -17.34 31.99
N TYR A 210 -10.95 -16.60 31.90
CA TYR A 210 -11.07 -15.20 32.31
C TYR A 210 -12.25 -14.98 33.28
N PRO A 211 -12.17 -15.48 34.53
CA PRO A 211 -13.28 -15.42 35.49
C PRO A 211 -13.65 -14.00 35.94
N ASP A 212 -12.70 -13.05 35.86
CA ASP A 212 -12.89 -11.65 36.28
C ASP A 212 -13.39 -10.73 35.15
N SER A 213 -13.64 -11.27 33.95
CA SER A 213 -14.20 -10.50 32.85
C SER A 213 -15.73 -10.37 33.02
N PRO A 214 -16.33 -9.22 32.65
CA PRO A 214 -17.77 -9.05 32.75
C PRO A 214 -18.45 -10.11 31.90
N SER A 215 -19.06 -11.10 32.54
CA SER A 215 -19.70 -12.22 31.86
C SER A 215 -21.18 -12.25 32.17
N SER A 216 -21.98 -12.38 31.12
CA SER A 216 -23.11 -13.30 31.19
C SER A 216 -22.73 -14.46 30.28
N VAL A 217 -22.72 -15.67 30.83
CA VAL A 217 -22.36 -16.90 30.12
C VAL A 217 -23.54 -17.30 29.21
N GLU A 218 -23.25 -17.92 28.06
CA GLU A 218 -24.23 -18.60 27.21
C GLU A 218 -24.18 -20.13 27.43
#